data_AF-A0A8T3T9H8-F1
#
_entry.id   AF-A0A8T3T9H8-F1
#
_cell.length_a   1.000
_cell.length_b   1.000
_cell.length_c   1.000
_cell.angle_alpha   90.00
_cell.angle_beta   90.00
_cell.angle_gamma   90.00
#
_symmetry.space_group_name_H-M   'P 1'
#
loop_
_entity.id
_entity.type
_entity.pdbx_description
1 polymer ?
#
loop_
_entity_poly.entity_id
_entity_poly.type
_entity_poly.pdbx_seq_one_letter_code
_entity_poly.pdbx_strand_id
1 'polypeptide(L)'
;MPVEPSAAPPATDAADFIRYCYGRRRVRWPELYDEMCAVASRRLFRGWSFMELAEHGVRFTLFDLPGLAALAEQVAFDERALARARDQPEAPPETAASGVSRPTEGT
;
A
#
# COMPACT_ATOMS: atom_id res chain seq x y z
N MET A 1 13.12 -23.44 -6.09
CA MET A 1 12.90 -22.01 -6.41
C MET A 1 12.53 -21.32 -5.10
N PRO A 2 13.40 -20.48 -4.49
CA PRO A 2 12.96 -19.65 -3.37
C PRO A 2 12.18 -18.46 -3.94
N VAL A 3 10.95 -18.27 -3.48
CA VAL A 3 10.19 -17.04 -3.69
C VAL A 3 10.56 -16.10 -2.55
N GLU A 4 11.21 -14.97 -2.87
CA GLU A 4 11.39 -13.89 -1.92
C GLU A 4 10.01 -13.28 -1.62
N PRO A 5 9.53 -13.28 -0.35
CA PRO A 5 8.33 -12.57 -0.01
C PRO A 5 8.65 -11.07 0.00
N SER A 6 8.48 -10.42 -1.16
CA SER A 6 8.44 -8.97 -1.24
C SER A 6 7.39 -8.48 -0.25
N ALA A 7 7.87 -7.77 0.78
CA ALA A 7 7.17 -7.40 2.00
C ALA A 7 5.97 -6.47 1.77
N ALA A 8 4.86 -7.03 1.27
CA ALA A 8 3.53 -6.54 1.61
C ALA A 8 2.98 -7.47 2.70
N PRO A 9 2.52 -6.96 3.86
CA PRO A 9 1.75 -7.81 4.78
C PRO A 9 0.60 -8.45 3.98
N PRO A 10 0.18 -9.69 4.31
CA PRO A 10 -0.89 -10.36 3.59
C PRO A 10 -2.08 -9.42 3.54
N ALA A 11 -2.33 -8.87 2.36
CA ALA A 11 -3.39 -7.92 2.17
C ALA A 11 -4.68 -8.69 2.36
N THR A 12 -5.39 -8.41 3.46
CA THR A 12 -6.75 -8.89 3.62
C THR A 12 -7.57 -8.37 2.44
N ASP A 13 -8.56 -9.14 1.97
CA ASP A 13 -9.46 -8.72 0.87
C ASP A 13 -10.02 -7.30 1.08
N ALA A 14 -10.23 -6.91 2.34
CA ALA A 14 -10.58 -5.55 2.73
C ALA A 14 -9.56 -4.47 2.32
N ALA A 15 -8.27 -4.71 2.56
CA ALA A 15 -7.21 -3.79 2.19
C ALA A 15 -7.06 -3.71 0.65
N ASP A 16 -7.22 -4.82 -0.06
CA ASP A 16 -7.24 -4.84 -1.53
C ASP A 16 -8.40 -4.01 -2.09
N PHE A 17 -9.60 -4.15 -1.52
CA PHE A 17 -10.75 -3.34 -1.90
C PHE A 17 -10.49 -1.83 -1.70
N ILE A 18 -9.92 -1.46 -0.55
CA ILE A 18 -9.60 -0.06 -0.24
C ILE A 18 -8.51 0.48 -1.18
N ARG A 19 -7.46 -0.31 -1.47
CA ARG A 19 -6.42 0.05 -2.46
C ARG A 19 -7.03 0.28 -3.83
N TYR A 20 -7.97 -0.58 -4.25
CA TYR A 20 -8.69 -0.41 -5.51
C TYR A 20 -9.47 0.91 -5.55
N CYS A 21 -10.18 1.25 -4.48
CA CYS A 21 -10.90 2.53 -4.38
C CYS A 21 -9.94 3.73 -4.42
N TYR A 22 -8.82 3.66 -3.69
CA TYR A 22 -7.81 4.71 -3.64
C TYR A 22 -7.07 4.90 -4.98
N GLY A 23 -6.85 3.80 -5.72
CA GLY A 23 -6.26 3.85 -7.07
C GLY A 23 -7.14 4.58 -8.08
N ARG A 24 -8.47 4.48 -7.95
CA ARG A 24 -9.44 5.19 -8.79
C ARG A 24 -9.52 6.67 -8.43
N ARG A 25 -9.55 6.98 -7.13
CA ARG A 25 -9.52 8.33 -6.60
C ARG A 25 -8.51 8.39 -5.46
N ARG A 26 -7.39 9.08 -5.68
CA ARG A 26 -6.34 9.31 -4.68
C ARG A 26 -6.76 10.36 -3.64
N VAL A 27 -7.94 10.19 -3.07
CA VAL A 27 -8.55 11.05 -2.04
C VAL A 27 -8.30 10.48 -0.65
N ARG A 28 -8.44 11.33 0.37
CA ARG A 28 -8.34 10.91 1.78
C ARG A 28 -9.70 10.48 2.30
N TRP A 29 -9.72 9.97 3.53
CA TRP A 29 -10.94 9.98 4.32
C TRP A 29 -11.39 11.44 4.56
N PRO A 30 -12.69 11.77 4.50
CA PRO A 30 -13.86 10.90 4.33
C PRO A 30 -14.25 10.62 2.86
N GLU A 31 -13.74 11.31 1.86
CA GLU A 31 -14.19 11.14 0.46
C GLU A 31 -13.92 9.74 -0.10
N LEU A 32 -12.89 9.05 0.41
CA LEU A 32 -12.61 7.66 0.07
C LEU A 32 -13.77 6.73 0.50
N TYR A 33 -14.50 7.07 1.58
CA TYR A 33 -15.68 6.34 2.04
C TYR A 33 -16.82 6.40 1.01
N ASP A 34 -17.05 7.57 0.42
CA ASP A 34 -18.09 7.74 -0.61
C ASP A 34 -17.75 6.94 -1.87
N GLU A 35 -16.48 6.92 -2.28
CA GLU A 35 -16.02 6.09 -3.40
C GLU A 35 -16.17 4.59 -3.06
N MET A 36 -15.83 4.15 -1.85
CA MET A 36 -16.08 2.77 -1.41
C MET A 36 -17.57 2.40 -1.52
N CYS A 37 -18.47 3.28 -1.08
CA CYS A 37 -19.92 3.09 -1.22
C CYS A 37 -20.34 3.02 -2.69
N ALA A 38 -19.80 3.89 -3.55
CA ALA A 38 -20.10 3.90 -4.98
C ALA A 38 -19.62 2.62 -5.69
N VAL A 39 -18.42 2.13 -5.37
CA VAL A 39 -17.85 0.89 -5.89
C VAL A 39 -18.68 -0.32 -5.46
N ALA A 40 -19.06 -0.39 -4.17
CA ALA A 40 -19.88 -1.47 -3.63
C ALA A 40 -21.29 -1.49 -4.23
N SER A 41 -21.92 -0.31 -4.39
CA SER A 41 -23.25 -0.16 -5.01
C SER A 41 -23.28 -0.63 -6.46
N ARG A 42 -22.16 -0.44 -7.18
CA ARG A 42 -22.01 -0.80 -8.59
C ARG A 42 -21.31 -2.14 -8.80
N ARG A 43 -20.92 -2.83 -7.71
CA ARG A 43 -20.21 -4.11 -7.72
C ARG A 43 -18.95 -4.12 -8.59
N LEU A 44 -18.21 -3.00 -8.58
CA LEU A 44 -17.07 -2.83 -9.50
C LEU A 44 -15.83 -3.62 -9.07
N PHE A 45 -15.72 -3.96 -7.79
CA PHE A 45 -14.63 -4.77 -7.27
C PHE A 45 -15.06 -6.24 -7.21
N ARG A 46 -14.51 -7.08 -8.09
CA ARG A 46 -14.77 -8.54 -8.16
C ARG A 46 -16.26 -8.94 -8.25
N GLY A 47 -17.16 -8.02 -8.59
CA GLY A 47 -18.61 -8.27 -8.56
C GLY A 47 -19.23 -8.22 -7.16
N TRP A 48 -18.49 -7.83 -6.13
CA TRP A 48 -18.94 -7.83 -4.74
C TRP A 48 -19.80 -6.62 -4.40
N SER A 49 -20.92 -6.88 -3.74
CA SER A 49 -21.76 -5.85 -3.13
C SER A 49 -21.40 -5.62 -1.66
N PHE A 50 -22.14 -4.74 -0.97
CA PHE A 50 -21.96 -4.49 0.46
C PHE A 50 -22.01 -5.76 1.32
N MET A 51 -22.83 -6.75 0.94
CA MET A 51 -22.95 -8.00 1.70
C MET A 51 -21.69 -8.86 1.56
N GLU A 52 -21.23 -9.10 0.33
CA GLU A 52 -20.01 -9.85 0.07
C GLU A 52 -18.79 -9.15 0.69
N LEU A 53 -18.71 -7.83 0.57
CA LEU A 53 -17.66 -7.04 1.21
C LEU A 53 -17.66 -7.19 2.74
N ALA A 54 -18.83 -7.27 3.37
CA ALA A 54 -18.94 -7.50 4.81
C ALA A 54 -18.41 -8.88 5.25
N GLU A 55 -18.63 -9.92 4.45
CA GLU A 55 -18.07 -11.26 4.67
C GLU A 55 -16.53 -11.25 4.58
N HIS A 56 -15.98 -10.39 3.72
CA HIS A 56 -14.54 -10.18 3.54
C HIS A 56 -13.92 -9.13 4.47
N GLY A 57 -14.69 -8.63 5.46
CA GLY A 57 -14.21 -7.73 6.51
C GLY A 57 -14.36 -6.23 6.25
N VAL A 58 -15.06 -5.83 5.17
CA VAL A 58 -15.41 -4.44 4.88
C VAL A 58 -16.88 -4.22 5.23
N ARG A 59 -17.12 -3.80 6.47
CA ARG A 59 -18.47 -3.51 6.98
C ARG A 59 -18.69 -2.01 7.04
N PHE A 60 -19.77 -1.54 6.42
CA PHE A 60 -20.16 -0.11 6.41
C PHE A 60 -21.10 0.24 7.56
N THR A 61 -20.95 -0.44 8.71
CA THR A 61 -21.75 -0.15 9.90
C THR A 61 -21.10 0.98 10.69
N LEU A 62 -21.90 1.75 11.45
CA LEU A 62 -21.38 2.83 12.30
C LEU A 62 -20.36 2.33 13.34
N PHE A 63 -20.49 1.09 13.79
CA PHE A 63 -19.56 0.47 14.74
C PHE A 63 -18.21 0.12 14.10
N ASP A 64 -18.22 -0.27 12.83
CA ASP A 64 -17.01 -0.62 12.07
C ASP A 64 -16.33 0.61 11.45
N LEU A 65 -17.04 1.73 11.28
CA LEU A 65 -16.52 2.96 10.68
C LEU A 65 -15.16 3.42 11.23
N PRO A 66 -14.91 3.46 12.55
CA PRO A 66 -13.60 3.88 13.07
C PRO A 66 -12.47 2.95 12.63
N GLY A 67 -12.70 1.64 12.62
CA GLY A 67 -11.74 0.64 12.15
C GLY A 67 -11.52 0.73 10.64
N LEU A 68 -12.60 0.94 9.88
CA LEU A 68 -12.54 1.13 8.44
C LEU A 68 -11.79 2.41 8.06
N ALA A 69 -12.01 3.51 8.78
CA ALA A 69 -11.30 4.77 8.59
C ALA A 69 -9.81 4.62 8.88
N ALA A 70 -9.44 3.93 9.96
CA ALA A 70 -8.04 3.66 10.29
C ALA A 70 -7.36 2.82 9.19
N LEU A 71 -8.02 1.77 8.70
CA LEU A 71 -7.51 0.95 7.61
C LEU A 71 -7.38 1.74 6.30
N ALA A 72 -8.37 2.58 6.00
CA ALA A 72 -8.37 3.46 4.83
C ALA A 72 -7.20 4.45 4.85
N GLU A 73 -6.95 5.10 5.98
CA GLU A 73 -5.83 6.02 6.16
C GLU A 73 -4.47 5.31 6.07
N GLN A 74 -4.36 4.10 6.64
CA GLN A 74 -3.15 3.28 6.52
C GLN A 74 -2.86 2.93 5.06
N VAL A 75 -3.86 2.44 4.32
CA VAL A 75 -3.71 2.11 2.90
C VAL A 75 -3.33 3.36 2.10
N ALA A 76 -3.97 4.50 2.34
CA ALA A 76 -3.64 5.75 1.66
C ALA A 76 -2.23 6.25 1.97
N PHE A 77 -1.71 5.99 3.18
CA PHE A 77 -0.33 6.27 3.55
C PHE A 77 0.65 5.34 2.81
N ASP A 78 0.39 4.03 2.84
CA ASP A 78 1.23 3.02 2.19
C ASP A 78 1.34 3.26 0.68
N GLU A 79 0.22 3.51 0.01
CA GLU A 79 0.22 3.77 -1.45
C GLU A 79 1.00 5.03 -1.83
N ARG A 80 1.03 6.05 -0.97
CA ARG A 80 1.86 7.24 -1.19
C ARG A 80 3.34 6.95 -0.96
N ALA A 81 3.65 6.18 0.08
CA ALA A 81 5.02 5.77 0.35
C ALA A 81 5.59 4.95 -0.81
N LEU A 82 4.79 4.01 -1.33
CA LEU A 82 5.12 3.22 -2.52
C LEU A 82 5.27 4.07 -3.78
N ALA A 83 4.35 5.02 -4.01
CA ALA A 83 4.45 5.94 -5.15
C ALA A 83 5.73 6.79 -5.08
N ARG A 84 6.10 7.27 -3.88
CA ARG A 84 7.35 8.01 -3.67
C ARG A 84 8.59 7.14 -3.88
N ALA A 85 8.58 5.91 -3.37
CA ALA A 85 9.69 4.99 -3.55
C ALA A 85 9.90 4.61 -5.02
N ARG A 86 8.82 4.53 -5.82
CA ARG A 86 8.89 4.31 -7.27
C ARG A 86 9.41 5.53 -8.04
N ASP A 87 9.10 6.73 -7.57
CA ASP A 87 9.52 7.98 -8.21
C ASP A 87 10.98 8.34 -7.90
N GLN A 88 11.53 7.85 -6.78
CA GLN A 88 12.95 7.98 -6.47
C GLN A 88 13.75 7.12 -7.47
N PRO A 89 14.51 7.72 -8.43
CA PRO A 89 15.46 6.96 -9.19
C PRO A 89 16.51 6.45 -8.19
N GLU A 90 16.68 5.14 -8.14
CA GLU A 90 17.78 4.46 -7.48
C GLU A 90 19.10 5.22 -7.72
N ALA A 91 19.54 6.00 -6.74
CA ALA A 91 20.84 6.64 -6.76
C ALA A 91 21.91 5.53 -6.71
N PRO A 92 22.93 5.54 -7.59
CA PRO A 92 23.95 4.51 -7.58
C PRO A 92 24.74 4.55 -6.26
N PRO A 93 25.25 3.41 -5.78
CA PRO A 93 26.07 3.37 -4.57
C PRO A 93 27.48 3.93 -4.88
N GLU A 94 27.66 5.25 -4.77
CA GLU A 94 28.98 5.86 -4.75
C GLU A 94 29.31 6.31 -3.32
N THR A 95 30.14 5.53 -2.63
CA THR A 95 31.44 5.93 -2.07
C THR A 95 31.82 5.01 -0.91
N ALA A 96 32.59 3.97 -1.22
CA ALA A 96 33.58 3.42 -0.30
C ALA A 96 34.88 3.17 -1.08
N ALA A 97 35.38 4.23 -1.73
CA ALA A 97 36.80 4.38 -1.97
C ALA A 97 37.42 4.88 -0.67
N SER A 98 37.89 3.97 0.19
CA SER A 98 38.99 4.27 1.11
C SER A 98 39.56 2.97 1.67
N GLY A 99 40.73 2.59 1.16
CA GLY A 99 41.42 1.35 1.50
C GLY A 99 42.86 1.36 1.02
N VAL A 100 43.59 2.39 1.43
CA VAL A 100 45.03 2.41 1.76
C VAL A 100 46.02 1.79 0.75
N SER A 101 46.85 2.68 0.21
CA SER A 101 48.04 2.47 -0.60
C SER A 101 48.99 1.37 -0.09
N ARG A 102 49.59 0.66 -1.06
CA ARG A 102 50.62 -0.37 -0.90
C ARG A 102 51.86 0.14 -0.14
N PRO A 103 52.54 -0.69 0.66
CA PRO A 103 53.91 -0.42 1.12
C PRO A 103 54.88 -0.62 -0.06
N THR A 104 55.85 0.29 -0.22
CA THR A 104 57.04 0.05 -1.03
C THR A 104 58.27 0.12 -0.11
N GLU A 105 59.11 -0.91 -0.27
CA GLU A 105 60.39 -1.25 0.37
C GLU A 105 61.34 -0.04 0.59
N GLY A 106 62.25 -0.01 1.57
CA GLY A 106 62.92 -1.10 2.27
C GLY A 106 64.34 -1.35 1.74
N THR A 107 65.25 -0.40 2.03
CA THR A 107 66.74 -0.47 2.02
C THR A 107 67.48 -0.72 0.71
#